data_AF-C1AXB9-F1
#
_entry.id   AF-C1AXB9-F1
#
_cell.length_a   1.000
_cell.length_b   1.000
_cell.length_c   1.000
_cell.angle_alpha   90.00
_cell.angle_beta   90.00
_cell.angle_gamma   90.00
#
_symmetry.space_group_name_H-M   'P 1'
#
loop_
_entity.id
_entity.type
_entity.pdbx_description
1 polymer ?
#
loop_
_entity_poly.entity_id
_entity_poly.type
_entity_poly.pdbx_seq_one_letter_code
_entity_poly.pdbx_strand_id
1 'polypeptide(L)'
;MQGKGIELMSGYVLNGAGRVELPNRPLAVTVAAVTTAVPVRATLPDGRPAEPALYPRVGLLILPRVDSEIVVVARPDGEGAAFPDGTVLQVTIGVDSSRDLDSERAELTPVDVSGLHQVELATIAPAGPRVAITARRTAVDVSLSDVGSRARSAARSALALDRLPEPRRFDVEVDIDTTMSMLARIDDGSVRTVIDVVAGVAAVVGTREELVVRLIGHTVTTLPVAELRDVANQVQAELDSAALGMGFRSAAVDRSERDTRTLAFTVTDSVPADWDGTCTDTVIRHLVLVSDTAVSAPGITAVPSSAAPELSSLSVVVTSLLADVSASLFSEGVRR
;
A
#
# COMPACT_ATOMS: atom_id res chain seq x y z
N MET A 1 27.43 -41.48 31.76
CA MET A 1 27.59 -40.06 31.38
C MET A 1 26.56 -39.75 30.31
N GLN A 2 25.40 -39.23 30.71
CA GLN A 2 24.37 -38.78 29.78
C GLN A 2 24.78 -37.41 29.24
N GLY A 3 25.02 -37.32 27.94
CA GLY A 3 25.21 -36.06 27.24
C GLY A 3 23.94 -35.24 27.33
N LYS A 4 24.02 -34.09 28.00
CA LYS A 4 22.97 -33.09 28.03
C LYS A 4 22.92 -32.48 26.63
N GLY A 5 21.96 -32.94 25.81
CA GLY A 5 21.65 -32.30 24.54
C GLY A 5 21.27 -30.85 24.80
N ILE A 6 21.95 -29.93 24.12
CA ILE A 6 21.57 -28.53 24.08
C ILE A 6 20.38 -28.50 23.12
N GLU A 7 19.15 -28.57 23.65
CA GLU A 7 17.95 -28.27 22.87
C GLU A 7 17.99 -26.78 22.52
N LEU A 8 17.87 -26.53 21.22
CA LEU A 8 18.00 -25.22 20.59
C LEU A 8 16.64 -24.52 20.61
N MET A 9 16.66 -23.23 20.98
CA MET A 9 15.53 -22.31 20.85
C MET A 9 14.83 -22.46 19.48
N SER A 10 13.59 -22.96 19.47
CA SER A 10 12.80 -23.04 18.24
C SER A 10 12.02 -21.74 18.03
N GLY A 11 12.63 -20.81 17.28
CA GLY A 11 11.96 -19.62 16.75
C GLY A 11 11.44 -19.87 15.35
N TYR A 12 10.15 -19.63 15.13
CA TYR A 12 9.52 -19.76 13.81
C TYR A 12 9.30 -18.38 13.21
N VAL A 13 9.82 -18.14 12.01
CA VAL A 13 9.53 -16.92 11.25
C VAL A 13 8.35 -17.20 10.31
N LEU A 14 7.23 -16.51 10.54
CA LEU A 14 6.04 -16.56 9.70
C LEU A 14 6.16 -15.54 8.58
N ASN A 15 6.44 -16.03 7.37
CA ASN A 15 6.41 -15.23 6.15
C ASN A 15 5.04 -15.35 5.46
N GLY A 16 4.42 -14.21 5.14
CA GLY A 16 3.13 -14.18 4.42
C GLY A 16 2.01 -14.92 5.16
N ALA A 17 1.30 -15.83 4.47
CA ALA A 17 0.21 -16.64 5.03
C ALA A 17 0.68 -17.80 5.94
N GLY A 18 1.86 -17.67 6.56
CA GLY A 18 2.46 -18.71 7.38
C GLY A 18 1.58 -19.11 8.56
N ARG A 19 1.60 -20.41 8.88
CA ARG A 19 0.93 -20.98 10.05
C ARG A 19 1.92 -21.77 10.89
N VAL A 20 1.85 -21.59 12.21
CA VAL A 20 2.59 -22.38 13.20
C VAL A 20 1.67 -22.77 14.34
N GLU A 21 1.97 -23.89 15.00
CA GLU A 21 1.23 -24.32 16.17
C GLU A 21 2.13 -24.24 17.41
N LEU A 22 1.69 -23.48 18.41
CA LEU A 22 2.38 -23.36 19.70
C LEU A 22 1.64 -24.20 20.76
N PRO A 23 2.29 -24.54 21.89
CA PRO A 23 1.61 -25.17 23.01
C PRO A 23 0.44 -24.30 23.50
N ASN A 24 -0.68 -24.91 23.88
CA ASN A 24 -1.83 -24.21 24.44
C ASN A 24 -1.56 -23.78 25.90
N ARG A 25 -0.75 -22.74 26.04
CA ARG A 25 -0.37 -22.06 27.30
C ARG A 25 -0.68 -20.57 27.16
N PRO A 26 -0.66 -19.79 28.27
CA PRO A 26 -0.76 -18.34 28.17
C PRO A 26 0.22 -17.80 27.13
N LEU A 27 -0.25 -16.95 26.22
CA LEU A 27 0.56 -16.36 25.17
C LEU A 27 0.85 -14.89 25.47
N ALA A 28 2.07 -14.45 25.18
CA ALA A 28 2.45 -13.06 25.11
C ALA A 28 2.59 -12.65 23.64
N VAL A 29 1.83 -11.62 23.26
CA VAL A 29 1.92 -10.93 21.97
C VAL A 29 2.63 -9.60 22.22
N THR A 30 3.82 -9.45 21.67
CA THR A 30 4.60 -8.21 21.71
C THR A 30 4.58 -7.57 20.33
N VAL A 31 4.19 -6.31 20.28
CA VAL A 31 4.19 -5.47 19.09
C VAL A 31 5.08 -4.27 19.38
N ALA A 32 6.09 -4.08 18.55
CA ALA A 32 7.01 -2.95 18.64
C ALA A 32 7.10 -2.23 17.30
N ALA A 33 7.22 -0.91 17.36
CA ALA A 33 7.61 -0.08 16.23
C ALA A 33 8.74 0.85 16.68
N VAL A 34 9.62 1.20 15.74
CA VAL A 34 10.77 2.09 16.04
C VAL A 34 10.31 3.52 16.32
N THR A 35 9.23 3.95 15.65
CA THR A 35 8.84 5.35 15.52
C THR A 35 7.71 5.78 16.44
N THR A 36 6.90 4.84 16.95
CA THR A 36 5.70 5.16 17.72
C THR A 36 5.27 4.03 18.66
N ALA A 37 4.50 4.38 19.69
CA ALA A 37 3.85 3.40 20.54
C ALA A 37 2.61 2.83 19.83
N VAL A 38 2.45 1.51 19.87
CA VAL A 38 1.39 0.82 19.11
C VAL A 38 0.48 0.06 20.05
N PRO A 39 -0.70 0.60 20.38
CA PRO A 39 -1.75 -0.15 21.04
C PRO A 39 -2.11 -1.42 20.27
N VAL A 40 -2.13 -2.54 20.99
CA VAL A 40 -2.55 -3.86 20.47
C VAL A 40 -3.79 -4.31 21.21
N ARG A 41 -4.75 -4.87 20.46
CA ARG A 41 -6.04 -5.37 20.98
C ARG A 41 -6.28 -6.79 20.49
N ALA A 42 -6.91 -7.59 21.34
CA ALA A 42 -7.46 -8.88 20.97
C ALA A 42 -8.96 -8.72 20.73
N THR A 43 -9.43 -9.14 19.57
CA THR A 43 -10.85 -9.13 19.21
C THR A 43 -11.30 -10.51 18.75
N LEU A 44 -12.58 -10.81 18.91
CA LEU A 44 -13.23 -11.91 18.20
C LEU A 44 -13.38 -11.55 16.70
N PRO A 45 -13.68 -12.51 15.81
CA PRO A 45 -13.88 -12.24 14.38
C PRO A 45 -15.02 -11.25 14.09
N ASP A 46 -15.97 -11.09 15.03
CA ASP A 46 -17.06 -10.12 14.95
C ASP A 46 -16.67 -8.71 15.44
N GLY A 47 -15.40 -8.50 15.80
CA GLY A 47 -14.86 -7.22 16.25
C GLY A 47 -15.07 -6.91 17.74
N ARG A 48 -15.79 -7.75 18.49
CA ARG A 48 -15.92 -7.58 19.94
C ARG A 48 -14.59 -7.85 20.65
N PRO A 49 -14.31 -7.23 21.81
CA PRO A 49 -13.14 -7.56 22.60
C PRO A 49 -13.09 -9.04 22.96
N ALA A 50 -11.91 -9.66 22.85
CA ALA A 50 -11.71 -11.02 23.33
C ALA A 50 -11.45 -11.02 24.84
N GLU A 51 -12.24 -11.75 25.62
CA GLU A 51 -12.04 -11.93 27.06
C GLU A 51 -11.50 -13.34 27.34
N PRO A 52 -10.56 -13.53 28.29
CA PRO A 52 -9.97 -12.54 29.19
C PRO A 52 -8.59 -12.02 28.70
N ALA A 53 -8.53 -11.26 27.61
CA ALA A 53 -7.28 -10.63 27.18
C ALA A 53 -6.80 -9.56 28.17
N LEU A 54 -5.49 -9.51 28.41
CA LEU A 54 -4.85 -8.55 29.32
C LEU A 54 -3.90 -7.62 28.55
N TYR A 55 -3.82 -6.36 28.97
CA TYR A 55 -3.02 -5.32 28.32
C TYR A 55 -2.07 -4.63 29.32
N PRO A 56 -0.99 -5.29 29.76
CA PRO A 56 -0.15 -4.76 30.85
C PRO A 56 0.55 -3.44 30.53
N ARG A 57 0.86 -3.20 29.24
CA ARG A 57 1.46 -1.97 28.72
C ARG A 57 1.20 -1.84 27.23
N VAL A 58 1.43 -0.65 26.66
CA VAL A 58 1.34 -0.42 25.22
C VAL A 58 2.27 -1.38 24.47
N GLY A 59 1.78 -1.98 23.38
CA GLY A 59 2.52 -2.98 22.61
C GLY A 59 2.62 -4.37 23.26
N LEU A 60 2.02 -4.62 24.43
CA LEU A 60 1.98 -5.95 25.05
C LEU A 60 0.54 -6.40 25.32
N LEU A 61 0.19 -7.53 24.72
CA LEU A 61 -1.06 -8.25 24.94
C LEU A 61 -0.73 -9.62 25.53
N ILE A 62 -1.41 -10.01 26.59
CA ILE A 62 -1.35 -11.37 27.15
C ILE A 62 -2.71 -12.04 26.90
N LEU A 63 -2.68 -13.25 26.35
CA LEU A 63 -3.83 -14.13 26.16
C LEU A 63 -3.70 -15.30 27.15
N PRO A 64 -4.35 -15.25 28.32
CA PRO A 64 -4.25 -16.31 29.32
C PRO A 64 -4.76 -17.66 28.82
N ARG A 65 -5.74 -17.62 27.90
CA ARG A 65 -6.34 -18.80 27.27
C ARG A 65 -6.86 -18.44 25.88
N VAL A 66 -6.79 -19.38 24.95
CA VAL A 66 -7.41 -19.31 23.64
C VAL A 66 -8.43 -20.44 23.54
N ASP A 67 -9.71 -20.11 23.68
CA ASP A 67 -10.85 -21.05 23.61
C ASP A 67 -11.70 -20.87 22.34
N SER A 68 -11.48 -19.77 21.64
CA SER A 68 -12.15 -19.36 20.42
C SER A 68 -11.15 -18.66 19.50
N GLU A 69 -11.53 -18.42 18.25
CA GLU A 69 -10.70 -17.65 17.33
C GLU A 69 -10.55 -16.21 17.83
N ILE A 70 -9.31 -15.73 17.89
CA ILE A 70 -8.93 -14.38 18.30
C ILE A 70 -8.13 -13.73 17.18
N VAL A 71 -8.49 -12.50 16.84
CA VAL A 71 -7.76 -11.63 15.91
C VAL A 71 -6.94 -10.64 16.72
N VAL A 72 -5.64 -10.59 16.46
CA VAL A 72 -4.73 -9.60 17.02
C VAL A 72 -4.72 -8.38 16.12
N VAL A 73 -5.16 -7.25 16.64
CA VAL A 73 -5.31 -5.99 15.91
C VAL A 73 -4.37 -4.94 16.49
N ALA A 74 -3.60 -4.26 15.65
CA ALA A 74 -2.85 -3.08 16.02
C ALA A 74 -3.53 -1.82 15.47
N ARG A 75 -3.50 -0.75 16.27
CA ARG A 75 -4.00 0.58 15.90
C ARG A 75 -2.97 1.64 16.28
N PRO A 76 -2.90 2.76 15.55
CA PRO A 76 -2.11 3.90 15.99
C PRO A 76 -2.70 4.48 17.27
N ASP A 77 -1.88 5.25 17.99
CA ASP A 77 -2.36 6.00 19.14
C ASP A 77 -3.21 7.19 18.69
N GLY A 78 -4.32 7.45 19.39
CA GLY A 78 -5.32 8.46 19.01
C GLY A 78 -6.50 7.90 18.19
N GLU A 79 -7.70 8.43 18.46
CA GLU A 79 -8.93 8.02 17.77
C GLU A 79 -8.96 8.56 16.34
N GLY A 80 -9.22 7.69 15.36
CA GLY A 80 -9.28 8.05 13.93
C GLY A 80 -7.92 8.40 13.30
N ALA A 81 -6.81 8.15 14.00
CA ALA A 81 -5.47 8.36 13.46
C ALA A 81 -5.08 7.24 12.49
N ALA A 82 -4.19 7.58 11.55
CA ALA A 82 -3.45 6.62 10.74
C ALA A 82 -2.02 6.47 11.29
N PHE A 83 -1.39 5.31 11.06
CA PHE A 83 0.02 5.12 11.38
C PHE A 83 0.89 6.10 10.58
N PRO A 84 1.86 6.78 11.23
CA PRO A 84 2.77 7.68 10.53
C PRO A 84 3.57 6.98 9.43
N ASP A 85 4.04 7.76 8.47
CA ASP A 85 4.92 7.28 7.40
C ASP A 85 6.18 6.60 7.95
N GLY A 86 6.55 5.47 7.36
CA GLY A 86 7.71 4.67 7.76
C GLY A 86 7.47 3.80 8.99
N THR A 87 6.22 3.63 9.44
CA THR A 87 5.92 2.78 10.59
C THR A 87 5.95 1.30 10.18
N VAL A 88 6.96 0.58 10.68
CA VAL A 88 7.11 -0.87 10.50
C VAL A 88 6.93 -1.57 11.85
N LEU A 89 6.01 -2.53 11.91
CA LEU A 89 5.73 -3.33 13.10
C LEU A 89 6.58 -4.61 13.12
N GLN A 90 7.20 -4.84 14.27
CA GLN A 90 7.81 -6.12 14.65
C GLN A 90 6.85 -6.83 15.60
N VAL A 91 6.43 -8.04 15.26
CA VAL A 91 5.44 -8.78 16.04
C VAL A 91 6.00 -10.14 16.44
N THR A 92 5.97 -10.40 17.74
CA THR A 92 6.37 -11.69 18.32
C THR A 92 5.21 -12.24 19.15
N ILE A 93 4.86 -13.50 18.91
CA ILE A 93 3.84 -14.23 19.64
C ILE A 93 4.52 -15.48 20.23
N GLY A 94 4.61 -15.56 21.55
CA GLY A 94 5.27 -16.68 22.20
C GLY A 94 4.55 -17.10 23.47
N VAL A 95 4.92 -18.24 24.01
CA VAL A 95 4.44 -18.68 25.33
C VAL A 95 4.93 -17.70 26.40
N ASP A 96 4.02 -17.20 27.23
CA ASP A 96 4.35 -16.37 28.38
C ASP A 96 4.97 -17.24 29.48
N SER A 97 6.30 -17.32 29.50
CA SER A 97 7.05 -18.08 30.49
C SER A 97 8.27 -17.30 30.96
N SER A 98 8.21 -16.77 32.17
CA SER A 98 9.36 -16.14 32.85
C SER A 98 10.43 -17.15 33.32
N ARG A 99 10.21 -18.46 33.12
CA ARG A 99 11.04 -19.55 33.67
C ARG A 99 11.50 -20.60 32.67
N ASP A 100 10.96 -20.65 31.44
CA ASP A 100 11.41 -21.58 30.41
C ASP A 100 12.48 -20.90 29.55
N LEU A 101 13.65 -21.54 29.43
CA LEU A 101 14.73 -21.09 28.55
C LEU A 101 14.47 -21.43 27.07
N ASP A 102 13.40 -22.18 26.80
CA ASP A 102 13.07 -22.76 25.49
C ASP A 102 11.61 -22.46 25.10
N SER A 103 11.21 -21.19 25.24
CA SER A 103 9.87 -20.74 24.88
C SER A 103 9.71 -20.74 23.36
N GLU A 104 8.86 -21.64 22.85
CA GLU A 104 8.46 -21.60 21.44
C GLU A 104 7.81 -20.23 21.12
N ARG A 105 8.27 -19.61 20.03
CA ARG A 105 7.79 -18.30 19.57
C ARG A 105 7.63 -18.26 18.07
N ALA A 106 6.59 -17.56 17.65
CA ALA A 106 6.33 -17.14 16.29
C ALA A 106 6.72 -15.67 16.14
N GLU A 107 7.53 -15.35 15.14
CA GLU A 107 7.86 -13.99 14.74
C GLU A 107 7.26 -13.75 13.36
N LEU A 108 6.48 -12.68 13.22
CA LEU A 108 5.97 -12.30 11.90
C LEU A 108 7.06 -11.50 11.18
N THR A 109 7.14 -11.65 9.85
CA THR A 109 7.93 -10.73 9.03
C THR A 109 7.57 -9.28 9.36
N PRO A 110 8.55 -8.35 9.40
CA PRO A 110 8.28 -6.94 9.61
C PRO A 110 7.15 -6.41 8.70
N VAL A 111 6.18 -5.72 9.28
CA VAL A 111 4.95 -5.30 8.60
C VAL A 111 4.92 -3.78 8.45
N ASP A 112 5.03 -3.25 7.23
CA ASP A 112 4.84 -1.81 6.97
C ASP A 112 3.36 -1.43 7.08
N VAL A 113 3.00 -0.67 8.10
CA VAL A 113 1.62 -0.25 8.36
C VAL A 113 1.37 1.22 8.08
N SER A 114 2.33 1.90 7.43
CA SER A 114 2.25 3.32 7.11
C SER A 114 0.92 3.66 6.42
N GLY A 115 0.21 4.66 6.97
CA GLY A 115 -1.07 5.14 6.45
C GLY A 115 -2.28 4.29 6.81
N LEU A 116 -2.13 3.14 7.47
CA LEU A 116 -3.26 2.32 7.93
C LEU A 116 -3.87 2.89 9.21
N HIS A 117 -5.19 2.82 9.32
CA HIS A 117 -5.92 3.18 10.55
C HIS A 117 -6.00 2.00 11.54
N GLN A 118 -5.88 0.79 11.02
CA GLN A 118 -5.77 -0.44 11.80
C GLN A 118 -5.15 -1.53 10.93
N VAL A 119 -4.54 -2.52 11.57
CA VAL A 119 -4.06 -3.72 10.88
C VAL A 119 -4.38 -4.96 11.71
N GLU A 120 -4.81 -6.01 11.03
CA GLU A 120 -4.94 -7.34 11.62
C GLU A 120 -3.63 -8.09 11.40
N LEU A 121 -2.95 -8.44 12.48
CA LEU A 121 -1.60 -9.00 12.45
C LEU A 121 -1.64 -10.52 12.31
N ALA A 122 -2.42 -11.17 13.16
CA ALA A 122 -2.53 -12.61 13.21
C ALA A 122 -3.91 -13.04 13.70
N THR A 123 -4.32 -14.22 13.26
CA THR A 123 -5.39 -15.00 13.86
C THR A 123 -4.77 -16.07 14.76
N ILE A 124 -5.29 -16.21 15.97
CA ILE A 124 -4.91 -17.24 16.94
C ILE A 124 -6.15 -18.07 17.24
N ALA A 125 -6.10 -19.37 16.98
CA ALA A 125 -7.25 -20.26 17.11
C ALA A 125 -6.88 -21.56 17.85
N PRO A 126 -7.82 -22.18 18.58
CA PRO A 126 -7.61 -23.50 19.17
C PRO A 126 -7.33 -24.54 18.08
N ALA A 127 -6.32 -25.38 18.30
CA ALA A 127 -5.93 -26.48 17.43
C ALA A 127 -5.70 -27.75 18.27
N GLY A 128 -6.76 -28.25 18.91
CA GLY A 128 -6.70 -29.38 19.83
C GLY A 128 -5.85 -29.05 21.07
N PRO A 129 -4.76 -29.80 21.35
CA PRO A 129 -3.88 -29.50 22.49
C PRO A 129 -2.93 -28.31 22.24
N ARG A 130 -2.95 -27.73 21.03
CA ARG A 130 -2.11 -26.61 20.61
C ARG A 130 -2.99 -25.40 20.24
N VAL A 131 -2.33 -24.29 19.96
CA VAL A 131 -2.94 -23.08 19.41
C VAL A 131 -2.29 -22.80 18.05
N ALA A 132 -3.11 -22.66 17.02
CA ALA A 132 -2.67 -22.29 15.69
C ALA A 132 -2.56 -20.77 15.59
N ILE A 133 -1.40 -20.29 15.18
CA ILE A 133 -1.14 -18.89 14.85
C ILE A 133 -1.02 -18.82 13.34
N THR A 134 -1.87 -17.99 12.73
CA THR A 134 -1.87 -17.73 11.29
C THR A 134 -1.65 -16.24 11.07
N ALA A 135 -0.62 -15.87 10.33
CA ALA A 135 -0.42 -14.47 9.97
C ALA A 135 -1.54 -14.00 9.02
N ARG A 136 -2.15 -12.85 9.32
CA ARG A 136 -3.28 -12.31 8.54
C ARG A 136 -2.81 -11.50 7.33
N ARG A 137 -1.63 -10.90 7.39
CA ARG A 137 -1.07 -10.15 6.26
C ARG A 137 -0.22 -11.06 5.38
N THR A 138 -0.69 -11.32 4.17
CA THR A 138 -0.17 -12.35 3.28
C THR A 138 0.81 -11.85 2.22
N ALA A 139 0.80 -10.55 1.91
CA ALA A 139 1.69 -9.96 0.91
C ALA A 139 2.73 -9.06 1.57
N VAL A 140 4.01 -9.37 1.33
CA VAL A 140 5.10 -8.41 1.57
C VAL A 140 4.86 -7.23 0.65
N ASP A 141 4.91 -6.02 1.22
CA ASP A 141 4.77 -4.81 0.43
C ASP A 141 5.91 -4.70 -0.59
N VAL A 142 5.58 -4.38 -1.84
CA VAL A 142 6.58 -4.07 -2.88
C VAL A 142 7.51 -2.99 -2.35
N SER A 143 8.81 -3.20 -2.52
CA SER A 143 9.82 -2.19 -2.20
C SER A 143 9.72 -1.06 -3.22
N LEU A 144 9.16 0.07 -2.82
CA LEU A 144 9.04 1.27 -3.65
C LEU A 144 10.16 2.26 -3.30
N SER A 145 10.32 3.29 -4.13
CA SER A 145 11.11 4.47 -3.78
C SER A 145 10.57 5.16 -2.52
N ASP A 146 11.32 6.10 -1.95
CA ASP A 146 10.86 6.87 -0.79
C ASP A 146 9.58 7.66 -1.10
N VAL A 147 9.51 8.27 -2.28
CA VAL A 147 8.31 8.99 -2.75
C VAL A 147 7.16 8.03 -2.97
N GLY A 148 7.37 6.90 -3.63
CA GLY A 148 6.33 5.89 -3.86
C GLY A 148 5.81 5.26 -2.56
N SER A 149 6.69 5.02 -1.58
CA SER A 149 6.30 4.50 -0.26
C SER A 149 5.43 5.49 0.51
N ARG A 150 5.77 6.78 0.47
CA ARG A 150 4.93 7.84 1.07
C ARG A 150 3.61 8.01 0.32
N ALA A 151 3.62 7.92 -1.00
CA ALA A 151 2.40 7.97 -1.80
C ALA A 151 1.46 6.79 -1.49
N ARG A 152 2.01 5.58 -1.32
CA ARG A 152 1.27 4.40 -0.85
C ARG A 152 0.66 4.65 0.53
N SER A 153 1.43 5.19 1.47
CA SER A 153 0.94 5.55 2.81
C SER A 153 -0.22 6.55 2.73
N ALA A 154 -0.07 7.63 1.96
CA ALA A 154 -1.12 8.60 1.74
C ALA A 154 -2.37 7.98 1.09
N ALA A 155 -2.20 7.07 0.13
CA ALA A 155 -3.31 6.38 -0.54
C ALA A 155 -4.08 5.46 0.43
N ARG A 156 -3.35 4.70 1.27
CA ARG A 156 -3.93 3.88 2.34
C ARG A 156 -4.74 4.71 3.33
N SER A 157 -4.19 5.87 3.71
CA SER A 157 -4.84 6.79 4.62
C SER A 157 -6.11 7.39 4.00
N ALA A 158 -6.03 7.83 2.74
CA ALA A 158 -7.15 8.43 2.01
C ALA A 158 -8.31 7.45 1.79
N LEU A 159 -8.02 6.17 1.51
CA LEU A 159 -9.03 5.14 1.29
C LEU A 159 -9.42 4.38 2.57
N ALA A 160 -8.72 4.60 3.68
CA ALA A 160 -8.84 3.88 4.94
C ALA A 160 -8.73 2.35 4.82
N LEU A 161 -7.87 1.87 3.94
CA LEU A 161 -7.67 0.44 3.63
C LEU A 161 -6.23 0.15 3.19
N ASP A 162 -5.81 -1.11 3.32
CA ASP A 162 -4.45 -1.53 2.92
C ASP A 162 -4.30 -1.65 1.39
N ARG A 163 -5.24 -2.37 0.77
CA ARG A 163 -5.39 -2.51 -0.68
C ARG A 163 -6.87 -2.63 -1.01
N LEU A 164 -7.27 -2.20 -2.21
CA LEU A 164 -8.65 -2.40 -2.65
C LEU A 164 -8.99 -3.90 -2.67
N PRO A 165 -10.22 -4.29 -2.29
CA PRO A 165 -10.70 -5.65 -2.48
C PRO A 165 -10.57 -6.05 -3.96
N GLU A 166 -10.18 -7.29 -4.23
CA GLU A 166 -9.94 -7.81 -5.59
C GLU A 166 -10.98 -7.42 -6.65
N PRO A 167 -12.31 -7.54 -6.42
CA PRO A 167 -13.32 -7.16 -7.43
C PRO A 167 -13.39 -5.65 -7.72
N ARG A 168 -12.71 -4.82 -6.93
CA ARG A 168 -12.70 -3.36 -7.03
C ARG A 168 -11.34 -2.80 -7.46
N ARG A 169 -10.36 -3.65 -7.77
CA ARG A 169 -9.04 -3.23 -8.22
C ARG A 169 -9.06 -2.77 -9.68
N PHE A 170 -8.08 -1.97 -10.03
CA PHE A 170 -7.92 -1.38 -11.36
C PHE A 170 -6.66 -1.90 -12.05
N ASP A 171 -6.72 -2.11 -13.36
CA ASP A 171 -5.53 -2.10 -14.20
C ASP A 171 -5.04 -0.65 -14.29
N VAL A 172 -3.83 -0.38 -13.80
CA VAL A 172 -3.30 0.99 -13.76
C VAL A 172 -2.37 1.21 -14.95
N GLU A 173 -2.62 2.29 -15.68
CA GLU A 173 -1.83 2.68 -16.85
C GLU A 173 -1.39 4.14 -16.73
N VAL A 174 -0.25 4.47 -17.34
CA VAL A 174 0.27 5.82 -17.41
C VAL A 174 0.62 6.19 -18.85
N ASP A 175 0.05 7.29 -19.32
CA ASP A 175 0.38 7.92 -20.58
C ASP A 175 1.21 9.18 -20.28
N ILE A 176 2.37 9.32 -20.90
CA ILE A 176 3.30 10.43 -20.64
C ILE A 176 3.45 11.24 -21.92
N ASP A 177 3.20 12.54 -21.82
CA ASP A 177 3.51 13.52 -22.86
C ASP A 177 5.02 13.64 -23.07
N THR A 178 5.49 13.37 -24.29
CA THR A 178 6.89 13.51 -24.71
C THR A 178 7.10 14.62 -25.72
N THR A 179 6.30 15.70 -25.63
CA THR A 179 6.50 16.90 -26.44
C THR A 179 7.64 17.78 -25.94
N MET A 180 8.12 18.68 -26.79
CA MET A 180 9.21 19.61 -26.46
C MET A 180 8.97 20.48 -25.21
N SER A 181 7.71 20.80 -24.87
CA SER A 181 7.42 21.63 -23.68
C SER A 181 7.67 20.85 -22.38
N MET A 182 7.53 19.52 -22.41
CA MET A 182 7.83 18.63 -21.30
C MET A 182 9.32 18.48 -21.00
N LEU A 183 10.22 18.94 -21.88
CA LEU A 183 11.68 18.77 -21.72
C LEU A 183 12.18 19.23 -20.35
N ALA A 184 11.77 20.41 -19.89
CA ALA A 184 12.18 20.91 -18.58
C ALA A 184 11.74 19.99 -17.44
N ARG A 185 10.54 19.39 -17.54
CA ARG A 185 9.95 18.47 -16.54
C ARG A 185 10.57 17.08 -16.56
N ILE A 186 11.12 16.69 -17.70
CA ILE A 186 11.87 15.44 -17.87
C ILE A 186 13.27 15.61 -17.27
N ASP A 187 13.95 16.71 -17.61
CA ASP A 187 15.32 17.00 -17.16
C ASP A 187 15.41 17.27 -15.65
N ASP A 188 14.41 17.95 -15.06
CA ASP A 188 14.36 18.24 -13.62
C ASP A 188 13.90 17.05 -12.76
N GLY A 189 13.52 15.94 -13.40
CA GLY A 189 13.05 14.71 -12.74
C GLY A 189 11.60 14.76 -12.25
N SER A 190 10.83 15.81 -12.55
CA SER A 190 9.43 15.91 -12.12
C SER A 190 8.58 14.76 -12.66
N VAL A 191 8.79 14.36 -13.92
CA VAL A 191 8.06 13.22 -14.51
C VAL A 191 8.37 11.94 -13.72
N ARG A 192 9.64 11.67 -13.41
CA ARG A 192 10.04 10.53 -12.58
C ARG A 192 9.35 10.54 -11.22
N THR A 193 9.32 11.69 -10.54
CA THR A 193 8.63 11.84 -9.25
C THR A 193 7.14 11.55 -9.36
N VAL A 194 6.47 12.00 -10.43
CA VAL A 194 5.06 11.67 -10.69
C VAL A 194 4.86 10.16 -10.87
N ILE A 195 5.75 9.49 -11.60
CA ILE A 195 5.69 8.03 -11.78
C ILE A 195 5.89 7.31 -10.44
N ASP A 196 6.82 7.76 -9.60
CA ASP A 196 6.97 7.23 -8.24
C ASP A 196 5.68 7.36 -7.42
N VAL A 197 5.01 8.52 -7.49
CA VAL A 197 3.71 8.73 -6.82
C VAL A 197 2.65 7.78 -7.35
N VAL A 198 2.52 7.66 -8.67
CA VAL A 198 1.54 6.76 -9.32
C VAL A 198 1.83 5.30 -8.98
N ALA A 199 3.10 4.88 -8.88
CA ALA A 199 3.47 3.54 -8.45
C ALA A 199 3.02 3.27 -7.00
N GLY A 200 3.15 4.25 -6.11
CA GLY A 200 2.60 4.17 -4.75
C GLY A 200 1.08 4.02 -4.71
N VAL A 201 0.36 4.78 -5.53
CA VAL A 201 -1.10 4.66 -5.69
C VAL A 201 -1.48 3.29 -6.24
N ALA A 202 -0.80 2.82 -7.29
CA ALA A 202 -1.02 1.53 -7.93
C ALA A 202 -0.80 0.36 -6.96
N ALA A 203 0.13 0.46 -6.01
CA ALA A 203 0.32 -0.57 -4.99
C ALA A 203 -0.91 -0.78 -4.07
N VAL A 204 -1.81 0.21 -3.99
CA VAL A 204 -3.04 0.16 -3.18
C VAL A 204 -4.26 -0.20 -4.02
N VAL A 205 -4.42 0.41 -5.20
CA VAL A 205 -5.63 0.26 -6.03
C VAL A 205 -5.48 -0.76 -7.17
N GLY A 206 -4.24 -1.13 -7.50
CA GLY A 206 -3.89 -1.93 -8.67
C GLY A 206 -4.21 -3.42 -8.53
N THR A 207 -4.54 -4.05 -9.65
CA THR A 207 -4.70 -5.51 -9.78
C THR A 207 -3.36 -6.25 -9.71
N ARG A 208 -2.31 -5.63 -10.23
CA ARG A 208 -0.96 -6.19 -10.38
C ARG A 208 0.08 -5.26 -9.75
N GLU A 209 1.26 -5.79 -9.47
CA GLU A 209 2.43 -5.04 -9.02
C GLU A 209 3.26 -4.55 -10.21
N GLU A 210 2.56 -4.10 -11.25
CA GLU A 210 3.10 -3.68 -12.54
C GLU A 210 2.37 -2.44 -13.05
N LEU A 211 3.05 -1.63 -13.86
CA LEU A 211 2.47 -0.49 -14.57
C LEU A 211 2.67 -0.62 -16.08
N VAL A 212 1.61 -0.33 -16.83
CA VAL A 212 1.72 -0.14 -18.28
C VAL A 212 1.98 1.33 -18.54
N VAL A 213 3.15 1.63 -19.12
CA VAL A 213 3.55 3.01 -19.45
C VAL A 213 3.62 3.20 -20.95
N ARG A 214 3.08 4.32 -21.43
CA ARG A 214 3.13 4.74 -22.83
C ARG A 214 3.70 6.13 -22.94
N LEU A 215 4.66 6.30 -23.84
CA LEU A 215 5.21 7.59 -24.23
C LEU A 215 4.43 8.09 -25.46
N ILE A 216 3.82 9.26 -25.36
CA ILE A 216 2.97 9.85 -26.38
C ILE A 216 3.59 11.17 -26.83
N GLY A 217 4.11 11.16 -28.05
CA GLY A 217 4.60 12.35 -28.72
C GLY A 217 4.25 12.28 -30.20
N HIS A 218 5.28 12.19 -31.06
CA HIS A 218 5.05 11.97 -32.49
C HIS A 218 4.38 10.64 -32.80
N THR A 219 4.71 9.60 -32.03
CA THR A 219 4.09 8.27 -32.07
C THR A 219 3.83 7.80 -30.64
N VAL A 220 2.93 6.83 -30.49
CA VAL A 220 2.71 6.16 -29.20
C VAL A 220 3.68 5.01 -29.08
N THR A 221 4.56 5.06 -28.10
CA THR A 221 5.51 3.99 -27.78
C THR A 221 5.13 3.37 -26.44
N THR A 222 4.73 2.10 -26.47
CA THR A 222 4.45 1.34 -25.23
C THR A 222 5.76 0.76 -24.70
N LEU A 223 6.09 1.08 -23.46
CA LEU A 223 7.27 0.52 -22.80
C LEU A 223 7.02 -0.93 -22.39
N PRO A 224 8.08 -1.76 -22.26
CA PRO A 224 7.96 -3.07 -21.62
C PRO A 224 7.33 -2.94 -20.24
N VAL A 225 6.43 -3.86 -19.89
CA VAL A 225 5.77 -3.88 -18.58
C VAL A 225 6.83 -3.92 -17.48
N ALA A 226 6.72 -2.98 -16.55
CA ALA A 226 7.69 -2.78 -15.48
C ALA A 226 7.05 -3.05 -14.13
N GLU A 227 7.81 -3.69 -13.23
CA GLU A 227 7.41 -3.78 -11.82
C GLU A 227 7.38 -2.40 -11.17
N LEU A 228 6.47 -2.20 -10.21
CA LEU A 228 6.33 -0.90 -9.51
C LEU A 228 7.63 -0.37 -8.90
N ARG A 229 8.54 -1.27 -8.49
CA ARG A 229 9.82 -0.91 -7.89
C ARG A 229 10.80 -0.22 -8.86
N ASP A 230 10.72 -0.56 -10.14
CA ASP A 230 11.73 -0.18 -11.14
C ASP A 230 11.18 0.77 -12.21
N VAL A 231 9.85 0.90 -12.32
CA VAL A 231 9.15 1.64 -13.36
C VAL A 231 9.65 3.09 -13.53
N ALA A 232 9.88 3.83 -12.44
CA ALA A 232 10.32 5.23 -12.52
C ALA A 232 11.73 5.34 -13.14
N ASN A 233 12.64 4.42 -12.81
CA ASN A 233 13.99 4.37 -13.39
C ASN A 233 13.93 3.99 -14.87
N GLN A 234 13.10 3.02 -15.23
CA GLN A 234 12.93 2.59 -16.62
C GLN A 234 12.33 3.71 -17.47
N VAL A 235 11.28 4.38 -16.98
CA VAL A 235 10.67 5.52 -17.67
C VAL A 235 11.67 6.63 -17.90
N GLN A 236 12.47 7.01 -16.89
CA GLN A 236 13.49 8.04 -17.06
C GLN A 236 14.53 7.63 -18.11
N ALA A 237 15.04 6.40 -18.06
CA ALA A 237 16.02 5.93 -19.02
C ALA A 237 15.50 5.97 -20.47
N GLU A 238 14.23 5.64 -20.68
CA GLU A 238 13.58 5.73 -21.99
C GLU A 238 13.39 7.19 -22.42
N LEU A 239 12.93 8.07 -21.51
CA LEU A 239 12.78 9.50 -21.77
C LEU A 239 14.11 10.19 -22.13
N ASP A 240 15.21 9.82 -21.47
CA ASP A 240 16.55 10.34 -21.75
C ASP A 240 17.05 9.98 -23.17
N SER A 241 16.49 8.91 -23.75
CA SER A 241 16.81 8.43 -25.10
C SER A 241 15.78 8.78 -26.16
N ALA A 242 14.60 9.23 -25.75
CA ALA A 242 13.47 9.46 -26.65
C ALA A 242 13.61 10.75 -27.46
N ALA A 243 13.25 10.68 -28.74
CA ALA A 243 13.10 11.89 -29.54
C ALA A 243 11.79 12.60 -29.17
N LEU A 244 11.90 13.86 -28.75
CA LEU A 244 10.73 14.66 -28.38
C LEU A 244 9.89 15.04 -29.60
N GLY A 245 8.57 15.00 -29.42
CA GLY A 245 7.59 15.30 -30.47
C GLY A 245 7.05 16.73 -30.47
N MET A 246 6.23 17.02 -31.48
CA MET A 246 5.37 18.21 -31.51
C MET A 246 3.90 17.78 -31.51
N GLY A 247 3.14 18.28 -30.55
CA GLY A 247 1.72 17.97 -30.37
C GLY A 247 1.49 16.73 -29.52
N PHE A 248 0.54 16.86 -28.60
CA PHE A 248 0.10 15.80 -27.70
C PHE A 248 -1.41 15.59 -27.86
N ARG A 249 -1.83 14.32 -27.84
CA ARG A 249 -3.26 13.93 -27.86
C ARG A 249 -3.51 12.94 -26.75
N SER A 250 -4.28 13.36 -25.75
CA SER A 250 -4.65 12.50 -24.62
C SER A 250 -5.52 11.31 -25.02
N ALA A 251 -6.20 11.41 -26.17
CA ALA A 251 -7.02 10.35 -26.74
C ALA A 251 -6.27 9.47 -27.77
N ALA A 252 -4.94 9.56 -27.85
CA ALA A 252 -4.15 8.75 -28.80
C ALA A 252 -4.21 7.24 -28.54
N VAL A 253 -4.60 6.83 -27.33
CA VAL A 253 -4.73 5.43 -26.92
C VAL A 253 -6.22 5.09 -26.79
N ASP A 254 -6.70 4.19 -27.64
CA ASP A 254 -8.08 3.71 -27.59
C ASP A 254 -8.28 2.77 -26.40
N ARG A 255 -9.30 3.06 -25.60
CA ARG A 255 -9.70 2.30 -24.40
C ARG A 255 -11.19 1.93 -24.42
N SER A 256 -11.87 2.12 -25.55
CA SER A 256 -13.31 1.90 -25.69
C SER A 256 -13.73 0.44 -25.49
N GLU A 257 -12.87 -0.52 -25.82
CA GLU A 257 -13.13 -1.97 -25.75
C GLU A 257 -12.58 -2.65 -24.49
N ARG A 258 -12.37 -1.92 -23.39
CA ARG A 258 -11.81 -2.51 -22.17
C ARG A 258 -12.85 -3.26 -21.34
N ASP A 259 -12.59 -4.55 -21.14
CA ASP A 259 -13.38 -5.43 -20.29
C ASP A 259 -13.01 -5.34 -18.80
N THR A 260 -11.83 -4.79 -18.48
CA THR A 260 -11.34 -4.62 -17.10
C THR A 260 -11.40 -3.17 -16.66
N ARG A 261 -11.65 -2.97 -15.36
CA ARG A 261 -11.63 -1.63 -14.76
C ARG A 261 -10.21 -1.07 -14.87
N THR A 262 -10.07 0.07 -15.53
CA THR A 262 -8.79 0.70 -15.83
C THR A 262 -8.75 2.09 -15.20
N LEU A 263 -7.64 2.41 -14.55
CA LEU A 263 -7.31 3.74 -14.07
C LEU A 263 -6.14 4.26 -14.90
N ALA A 264 -6.43 5.20 -15.80
CA ALA A 264 -5.45 5.75 -16.73
C ALA A 264 -5.02 7.16 -16.29
N PHE A 265 -3.76 7.30 -15.90
CA PHE A 265 -3.15 8.59 -15.61
C PHE A 265 -2.52 9.16 -16.87
N THR A 266 -2.77 10.44 -17.16
CA THR A 266 -2.14 11.16 -18.28
C THR A 266 -1.26 12.27 -17.74
N VAL A 267 0.06 12.18 -17.91
CA VAL A 267 1.05 13.13 -17.37
C VAL A 267 1.46 14.12 -18.46
N THR A 268 1.26 15.41 -18.21
CA THR A 268 1.59 16.51 -19.15
C THR A 268 1.80 17.82 -18.38
N ASP A 269 2.28 18.87 -19.02
CA ASP A 269 2.52 20.20 -18.43
C ASP A 269 1.32 21.15 -18.61
N SER A 270 0.35 20.77 -19.42
CA SER A 270 -0.79 21.61 -19.80
C SER A 270 -2.03 20.78 -20.14
N VAL A 271 -3.22 21.38 -20.05
CA VAL A 271 -4.46 20.65 -20.37
C VAL A 271 -4.54 20.41 -21.88
N PRO A 272 -4.59 19.15 -22.34
CA PRO A 272 -4.71 18.83 -23.76
C PRO A 272 -6.02 19.36 -24.34
N ALA A 273 -6.00 19.85 -25.58
CA ALA A 273 -7.21 20.36 -26.23
C ALA A 273 -8.28 19.28 -26.49
N ASP A 274 -7.86 18.01 -26.54
CA ASP A 274 -8.73 16.84 -26.69
C ASP A 274 -9.14 16.21 -25.35
N TRP A 275 -8.78 16.83 -24.22
CA TRP A 275 -9.19 16.36 -22.90
C TRP A 275 -10.65 16.72 -22.64
N ASP A 276 -11.49 15.70 -22.51
CA ASP A 276 -12.92 15.82 -22.23
C ASP A 276 -13.29 15.37 -20.81
N GLY A 277 -12.34 14.82 -20.05
CA GLY A 277 -12.55 14.29 -18.70
C GLY A 277 -13.54 13.12 -18.63
N THR A 278 -13.90 12.51 -19.77
CA THR A 278 -14.94 11.48 -19.81
C THR A 278 -14.46 10.23 -19.09
N CYS A 279 -15.18 9.86 -18.04
CA CYS A 279 -15.02 8.60 -17.32
C CYS A 279 -16.20 7.67 -17.66
N THR A 280 -15.92 6.38 -17.82
CA THR A 280 -16.92 5.32 -17.93
C THR A 280 -16.86 4.44 -16.67
N ASP A 281 -17.82 3.51 -16.52
CA ASP A 281 -17.81 2.54 -15.41
C ASP A 281 -16.55 1.64 -15.44
N THR A 282 -15.96 1.45 -16.62
CA THR A 282 -14.77 0.61 -16.85
C THR A 282 -13.48 1.42 -16.98
N VAL A 283 -13.50 2.70 -17.35
CA VAL A 283 -12.28 3.49 -17.55
C VAL A 283 -12.41 4.82 -16.82
N ILE A 284 -11.59 5.01 -15.80
CA ILE A 284 -11.40 6.29 -15.13
C ILE A 284 -10.14 6.93 -15.73
N ARG A 285 -10.30 8.12 -16.30
CA ARG A 285 -9.19 8.91 -16.84
C ARG A 285 -8.88 10.05 -15.88
N HIS A 286 -7.61 10.21 -15.53
CA HIS A 286 -7.17 11.27 -14.65
C HIS A 286 -5.96 12.00 -15.25
N LEU A 287 -6.06 13.32 -15.38
CA LEU A 287 -5.00 14.17 -15.89
C LEU A 287 -4.09 14.61 -14.74
N VAL A 288 -2.79 14.46 -14.92
CA VAL A 288 -1.74 14.86 -13.99
C VAL A 288 -0.94 15.98 -14.63
N LEU A 289 -1.13 17.20 -14.12
CA LEU A 289 -0.46 18.39 -14.62
C LEU A 289 0.83 18.65 -13.84
N VAL A 290 1.98 18.61 -14.50
CA VAL A 290 3.27 18.95 -13.89
C VAL A 290 3.47 20.46 -13.95
N SER A 291 2.90 21.17 -12.97
CA SER A 291 2.84 22.62 -12.93
C SER A 291 2.90 23.15 -11.51
N ASP A 292 3.58 24.28 -11.32
CA ASP A 292 3.62 24.99 -10.03
C ASP A 292 2.37 25.84 -9.80
N THR A 293 1.50 25.93 -10.81
CA THR A 293 0.21 26.61 -10.68
C THR A 293 -0.81 25.62 -10.14
N ALA A 294 -1.42 25.94 -9.00
CA ALA A 294 -2.48 25.13 -8.44
C ALA A 294 -3.68 25.11 -9.38
N VAL A 295 -3.92 23.96 -10.00
CA VAL A 295 -5.12 23.65 -10.76
C VAL A 295 -5.72 22.39 -10.15
N SER A 296 -6.93 22.50 -9.62
CA SER A 296 -7.69 21.37 -9.09
C SER A 296 -9.08 21.41 -9.70
N ALA A 297 -9.38 20.38 -10.48
CA ALA A 297 -10.69 20.15 -11.07
C ALA A 297 -10.97 18.64 -11.02
N PRO A 298 -12.23 18.20 -11.08
CA PRO A 298 -12.54 16.76 -11.18
C PRO A 298 -11.76 16.12 -12.34
N GLY A 299 -11.12 14.98 -12.09
CA GLY A 299 -10.26 14.32 -13.08
C GLY A 299 -8.95 15.04 -13.41
N ILE A 300 -8.56 16.10 -12.69
CA ILE A 300 -7.32 16.86 -12.92
C ILE A 300 -6.61 17.16 -11.59
N THR A 301 -5.36 16.71 -11.48
CA THR A 301 -4.49 17.01 -10.34
C THR A 301 -3.22 17.72 -10.80
N ALA A 302 -2.94 18.89 -10.23
CA ALA A 302 -1.64 19.54 -10.37
C ALA A 302 -0.62 18.94 -9.39
N VAL A 303 0.54 18.55 -9.91
CA VAL A 303 1.70 18.10 -9.15
C VAL A 303 2.79 19.17 -9.32
N PRO A 304 3.28 19.77 -8.22
CA PRO A 304 4.33 20.77 -8.30
C PRO A 304 5.60 20.17 -8.90
N SER A 305 6.35 20.98 -9.65
CA SER A 305 7.52 20.53 -10.39
C SER A 305 8.79 20.39 -9.54
N SER A 306 8.63 19.92 -8.30
CA SER A 306 9.75 19.67 -7.40
C SER A 306 10.15 18.20 -7.42
N ALA A 307 11.46 17.95 -7.44
CA ALA A 307 12.02 16.60 -7.38
C ALA A 307 11.61 15.83 -6.11
N ALA A 308 11.21 16.53 -5.03
CA ALA A 308 10.71 15.91 -3.81
C ALA A 308 9.54 16.75 -3.24
N PRO A 309 8.28 16.31 -3.37
CA PRO A 309 7.17 16.97 -2.71
C PRO A 309 7.27 16.80 -1.19
N GLU A 310 6.91 17.85 -0.45
CA GLU A 310 6.70 17.74 1.00
C GLU A 310 5.56 16.74 1.30
N LEU A 311 5.58 16.16 2.51
CA LEU A 311 4.63 15.12 2.90
C LEU A 311 3.16 15.61 2.89
N SER A 312 2.98 16.88 3.27
CA SER A 312 1.68 17.58 3.26
C SER A 312 1.17 17.78 1.84
N SER A 313 2.02 18.22 0.90
CA SER A 313 1.63 18.40 -0.49
C SER A 313 1.39 17.07 -1.19
N LEU A 314 2.17 16.04 -0.88
CA LEU A 314 2.00 14.69 -1.40
C LEU A 314 0.65 14.09 -0.98
N SER A 315 0.26 14.26 0.28
CA SER A 315 -1.04 13.76 0.77
C SER A 315 -2.22 14.40 0.02
N VAL A 316 -2.13 15.70 -0.28
CA VAL A 316 -3.14 16.43 -1.08
C VAL A 316 -3.18 15.91 -2.51
N VAL A 317 -2.01 15.74 -3.14
CA VAL A 317 -1.89 15.20 -4.50
C VAL A 317 -2.52 13.80 -4.57
N VAL A 318 -2.13 12.89 -3.68
CA VAL A 318 -2.64 11.51 -3.69
C VAL A 318 -4.15 11.47 -3.43
N THR A 319 -4.66 12.29 -2.53
CA THR A 319 -6.11 12.39 -2.28
C THR A 319 -6.84 12.88 -3.54
N SER A 320 -6.27 13.84 -4.27
CA SER A 320 -6.82 14.36 -5.52
C SER A 320 -6.80 13.29 -6.64
N LEU A 321 -5.71 12.55 -6.79
CA LEU A 321 -5.61 11.42 -7.74
C LEU A 321 -6.63 10.31 -7.47
N LEU A 322 -7.01 10.13 -6.20
CA LEU A 322 -7.95 9.10 -5.76
C LEU A 322 -9.40 9.59 -5.62
N ALA A 323 -9.67 10.86 -5.92
CA ALA A 323 -11.01 11.43 -5.79
C ALA A 323 -12.03 10.69 -6.66
N ASP A 324 -11.68 10.39 -7.91
CA ASP A 324 -12.55 9.69 -8.86
C ASP A 324 -12.74 8.22 -8.51
N VAL A 325 -11.68 7.58 -7.99
CA VAL A 325 -11.74 6.21 -7.45
C VAL A 325 -12.70 6.16 -6.27
N SER A 326 -12.58 7.12 -5.34
CA SER A 326 -13.43 7.21 -4.16
C SER A 326 -14.89 7.44 -4.56
N ALA A 327 -15.15 8.38 -5.46
CA ALA A 327 -16.49 8.64 -5.98
C ALA A 327 -17.13 7.40 -6.64
N SER A 328 -16.34 6.65 -7.42
CA SER A 328 -16.77 5.38 -8.04
C SER A 328 -17.12 4.32 -6.99
N LEU A 329 -16.31 4.17 -5.94
CA LEU A 329 -16.55 3.23 -4.84
C LEU A 329 -17.83 3.56 -4.04
N PHE A 330 -18.11 4.84 -3.80
CA PHE A 330 -19.32 5.26 -3.07
C PHE A 330 -20.59 5.17 -3.91
N SER A 331 -20.51 5.42 -5.22
CA SER A 331 -21.61 5.22 -6.18
C SER A 331 -22.15 3.77 -6.16
N GLU A 332 -21.25 2.79 -6.03
CA GLU A 332 -21.62 1.38 -5.91
C GLU A 332 -22.27 1.02 -4.56
N GLY A 333 -21.89 1.73 -3.49
CA GLY A 333 -22.40 1.49 -2.14
C GLY A 333 -23.87 1.89 -1.95
N VAL A 334 -24.38 2.84 -2.76
CA VAL A 334 -25.79 3.25 -2.76
C VAL A 334 -26.68 2.27 -3.53
N ARG A 335 -26.10 1.33 -4.30
CA ARG A 335 -26.82 0.32 -5.08
C ARG A 335 -26.91 -1.07 -4.40
N ARG A 336 -26.61 -1.18 -3.11
CA ARG A 336 -26.82 -2.41 -2.31
C ARG A 336 -27.79 -2.19 -1.16
#